data_AF-A0A6S6TD42-F1
#
_entry.id   AF-A0A6S6TD42-F1
#
_cell.length_a   1.000
_cell.length_b   1.000
_cell.length_c   1.000
_cell.angle_alpha   90.00
_cell.angle_beta   90.00
_cell.angle_gamma   90.00
#
_symmetry.space_group_name_H-M   'P 1'
#
loop_
_entity.id
_entity.type
_entity.pdbx_description
1 polymer ?
#
loop_
_entity_poly.entity_id
_entity_poly.type
_entity_poly.pdbx_seq_one_letter_code
_entity_poly.pdbx_strand_id
1 'polypeptide(L)'
;MRNLEKFIRNLYFKDRRESLKNKNTKRDWVDFTAKIIYLYEKLFNSDKELLIKYFSDKNSNQKLSSRKKTIENWLKGETKKPNSFHPSRFRINEYKLNGEALLSTIAFQKWSLETFKKRVNLYLIEKQNFNIPNKMKYIYFFSTTEKKLSYFKINYLNKENDTIISLNSPTYTSNTTYHGTISTHSSMCYINVSNDFDHMNYIFKNNVDFYQNDIKVFGVAQSVDALTREPKAFLSLLSSSQLTQEEEYRFAHKLNYSNLMIADDFSHGCTLERDYFLENFSQKIHDLNRDTQHYAIHEHFKDDMYFDIVLQEYQSYIKLLEQSLYHNDYPINHKRQSILFALKHMCKNKKEKATILYLLNTDTLSILDAQNSIMNMQLSLVKEKKLTLSYLFIIEDISLLNERIIEKLHYLEENNISIKLTTNSRSIYSKILIIENKNFAIYKRKNEQNDNHVTKSANSIELLGYEVEALEKEAIPIQAFLDKNYPLNGCWYHYAFSSKKDTSSFHETIFNINNYSFTASYPKGQRTGSILQTEEYTLILLEHSVIRLHNIFLKENRFYVSIIGKEIGIHHKDVLLFGLFSRTKLSKEQTSLLLKSIHQKDDEAFRVKICNNFDSTLAYFDMDNDTLT
;
A
#
# COMPACT_ATOMS: atom_id res chain seq x y z
N MET A 1 19.87 30.58 10.38
CA MET A 1 20.09 29.10 10.43
C MET A 1 21.12 28.57 9.43
N ARG A 2 21.14 28.99 8.15
CA ARG A 2 22.10 28.45 7.14
C ARG A 2 23.60 28.63 7.44
N ASN A 3 24.00 29.58 8.29
CA ASN A 3 25.41 29.77 8.68
C ASN A 3 25.88 28.85 9.82
N LEU A 4 24.96 28.34 10.65
CA LEU A 4 25.30 27.43 11.76
C LEU A 4 25.52 25.99 11.25
N GLU A 5 24.71 25.54 10.29
CA GLU A 5 24.92 24.24 9.64
C GLU A 5 26.20 24.19 8.79
N LYS A 6 26.57 25.30 8.15
CA LYS A 6 27.83 25.42 7.40
C LYS A 6 29.05 25.42 8.33
N PHE A 7 28.91 25.98 9.53
CA PHE A 7 29.94 25.96 10.57
C PHE A 7 30.12 24.57 11.20
N ILE A 8 29.01 23.87 11.51
CA ILE A 8 29.04 22.51 12.08
C ILE A 8 29.53 21.47 11.05
N ARG A 9 29.13 21.57 9.76
CA ARG A 9 29.69 20.71 8.70
C ARG A 9 31.20 20.93 8.50
N ASN A 10 31.68 22.18 8.55
CA ASN A 10 33.11 22.44 8.40
C ASN A 10 33.94 21.95 9.58
N LEU A 11 33.40 21.93 10.81
CA LEU A 11 34.06 21.33 11.97
C LEU A 11 34.12 19.80 11.88
N TYR A 12 33.02 19.15 11.48
CA TYR A 12 32.94 17.69 11.43
C TYR A 12 33.77 17.05 10.30
N PHE A 13 33.98 17.76 9.17
CA PHE A 13 34.74 17.22 8.03
C PHE A 13 36.25 17.59 8.04
N LYS A 14 36.67 18.58 8.84
CA LYS A 14 38.11 18.91 9.00
C LYS A 14 38.83 17.85 9.84
N ASP A 15 38.21 17.41 10.95
CA ASP A 15 38.76 16.36 11.83
C ASP A 15 38.86 14.99 11.15
N ARG A 16 38.00 14.71 10.16
CA ARG A 16 38.04 13.44 9.40
C ARG A 16 39.07 13.45 8.25
N ARG A 17 39.54 14.62 7.82
CA ARG A 17 40.57 14.74 6.76
C ARG A 17 41.99 14.80 7.32
N GLU A 18 42.19 15.17 8.58
CA GLU A 18 43.47 15.01 9.26
C GLU A 18 43.72 13.58 9.78
N SER A 19 42.69 12.74 9.86
CA SER A 19 42.84 11.34 10.30
C SER A 19 43.38 10.35 9.24
N LEU A 20 43.83 10.82 8.07
CA LEU A 20 44.31 9.94 6.98
C LEU A 20 45.70 10.25 6.42
N LYS A 21 46.46 11.18 7.04
CA LYS A 21 47.89 11.36 6.73
C LYS A 21 48.68 11.67 7.99
N ASN A 22 49.16 10.63 8.66
CA ASN A 22 50.56 10.53 9.11
C ASN A 22 50.78 9.22 9.88
N LYS A 23 51.56 8.33 9.25
CA LYS A 23 52.34 7.30 9.94
C LYS A 23 53.36 8.01 10.85
N ASN A 24 53.68 7.36 11.98
CA ASN A 24 54.69 7.73 12.99
C ASN A 24 54.38 8.91 13.93
N THR A 25 53.75 8.60 15.07
CA THR A 25 54.03 9.30 16.34
C THR A 25 53.93 8.33 17.51
N LYS A 26 54.98 8.30 18.35
CA LYS A 26 54.96 7.72 19.69
C LYS A 26 53.75 8.31 20.43
N ARG A 27 52.82 7.46 20.89
CA ARG A 27 51.65 7.91 21.67
C ARG A 27 52.10 8.30 23.07
N ASP A 28 52.31 9.59 23.28
CA ASP A 28 52.60 10.16 24.59
C ASP A 28 51.32 10.23 25.44
N TRP A 29 51.46 9.94 26.72
CA TRP A 29 50.38 10.05 27.70
C TRP A 29 50.27 11.50 28.13
N VAL A 30 49.29 12.22 27.56
CA VAL A 30 49.12 13.66 27.81
C VAL A 30 48.59 13.87 29.24
N ASP A 31 49.31 14.66 30.03
CA ASP A 31 48.92 15.12 31.37
C ASP A 31 48.48 14.02 32.35
N PHE A 32 49.03 12.81 32.22
CA PHE A 32 48.56 11.63 32.97
C PHE A 32 48.51 11.86 34.47
N THR A 33 49.62 12.32 35.06
CA THR A 33 49.72 12.68 36.48
C THR A 33 48.65 13.68 36.89
N ALA A 34 48.49 14.77 36.13
CA ALA A 34 47.53 15.83 36.46
C ALA A 34 46.08 15.35 36.39
N LYS A 35 45.76 14.42 35.49
CA LYS A 35 44.44 13.77 35.41
C LYS A 35 44.18 12.86 36.60
N ILE A 36 45.18 12.07 37.03
CA ILE A 36 45.06 11.20 38.22
C ILE A 36 44.89 12.05 39.48
N ILE A 37 45.69 13.10 39.65
CA ILE A 37 45.55 14.07 40.75
C ILE A 37 44.16 14.70 40.74
N TYR A 38 43.65 15.07 39.57
CA TYR A 38 42.32 15.66 39.48
C TYR A 38 41.19 14.70 39.89
N LEU A 39 41.28 13.42 39.52
CA LEU A 39 40.32 12.41 40.00
C LEU A 39 40.43 12.20 41.51
N TYR A 40 41.66 12.13 42.02
CA TYR A 40 41.92 12.02 43.46
C TYR A 40 41.25 13.17 44.23
N GLU A 41 41.46 14.41 43.81
CA GLU A 41 40.91 15.60 44.47
C GLU A 41 39.40 15.75 44.29
N LYS A 42 38.87 15.54 43.07
CA LYS A 42 37.49 15.91 42.74
C LYS A 42 36.50 14.76 42.70
N LEU A 43 36.92 13.57 42.29
CA LEU A 43 36.04 12.41 42.23
C LEU A 43 36.07 11.60 43.52
N PHE A 44 37.24 11.55 44.19
CA PHE A 44 37.46 10.77 45.41
C PHE A 44 37.68 11.62 46.66
N ASN A 45 37.50 12.95 46.60
CA ASN A 45 37.61 13.86 47.74
C ASN A 45 38.92 13.69 48.54
N SER A 46 40.04 13.48 47.84
CA SER A 46 41.35 13.21 48.42
C SER A 46 41.42 11.93 49.27
N ASP A 47 40.50 10.98 49.06
CA ASP A 47 40.58 9.63 49.64
C ASP A 47 41.42 8.71 48.75
N LYS A 48 42.62 8.39 49.26
CA LYS A 48 43.60 7.58 48.55
C LYS A 48 43.22 6.11 48.50
N GLU A 49 42.55 5.57 49.52
CA GLU A 49 42.14 4.17 49.55
C GLU A 49 41.01 3.92 48.53
N LEU A 50 40.11 4.88 48.36
CA LEU A 50 39.11 4.85 47.28
C LEU A 50 39.76 4.92 45.90
N LEU A 51 40.73 5.81 45.70
CA LEU A 51 41.46 5.88 44.43
C LEU A 51 42.14 4.53 44.08
N ILE A 52 42.81 3.90 45.06
CA ILE A 52 43.44 2.57 44.89
C ILE A 52 42.40 1.50 44.55
N LYS A 53 41.27 1.48 45.28
CA LYS A 53 40.17 0.54 45.05
C LYS A 53 39.58 0.66 43.65
N TYR A 54 39.34 1.88 43.16
CA TYR A 54 38.71 2.11 41.86
C TYR A 54 39.67 1.94 40.68
N PHE A 55 40.96 2.16 40.89
CA PHE A 55 42.00 1.80 39.93
C PHE A 55 42.58 0.41 40.21
N SER A 56 41.77 -0.56 40.65
CA SER A 56 42.14 -1.98 40.74
C SER A 56 41.20 -2.84 39.89
N ASP A 57 41.67 -4.01 39.43
CA ASP A 57 40.90 -4.89 38.53
C ASP A 57 39.62 -5.42 39.19
N LYS A 58 38.54 -5.52 38.41
CA LYS A 58 37.23 -5.95 38.91
C LYS A 58 37.22 -7.39 39.45
N ASN A 59 38.03 -8.27 38.87
CA ASN A 59 37.99 -9.73 39.06
C ASN A 59 39.15 -10.29 39.91
N SER A 60 39.97 -9.43 40.52
CA SER A 60 41.19 -9.87 41.21
C SER A 60 41.13 -9.51 42.70
N ASN A 61 41.16 -10.52 43.57
CA ASN A 61 41.47 -10.37 45.00
C ASN A 61 42.99 -10.17 45.25
N GLN A 62 43.80 -9.95 44.20
CA GLN A 62 45.23 -9.70 44.39
C GLN A 62 45.44 -8.40 45.16
N LYS A 63 46.35 -8.50 46.13
CA LYS A 63 46.61 -7.56 47.22
C LYS A 63 46.60 -6.10 46.78
N LEU A 64 45.66 -5.31 47.31
CA LEU A 64 45.63 -3.83 47.26
C LEU A 64 47.02 -3.20 47.57
N SER A 65 47.86 -3.91 48.34
CA SER A 65 49.22 -3.50 48.68
C SER A 65 50.17 -3.34 47.48
N SER A 66 50.00 -4.10 46.39
CA SER A 66 50.87 -3.97 45.20
C SER A 66 50.55 -2.75 44.36
N ARG A 67 49.26 -2.37 44.28
CA ARG A 67 48.79 -1.15 43.59
C ARG A 67 49.05 0.13 44.39
N LYS A 68 49.14 0.06 45.72
CA LYS A 68 49.40 1.22 46.58
C LYS A 68 50.65 2.00 46.16
N LYS A 69 51.78 1.29 45.94
CA LYS A 69 53.04 1.91 45.48
C LYS A 69 52.92 2.51 44.07
N THR A 70 52.20 1.85 43.17
CA THR A 70 51.98 2.35 41.81
C THR A 70 51.13 3.63 41.79
N ILE A 71 50.03 3.66 42.56
CA ILE A 71 49.15 4.82 42.69
C ILE A 71 49.89 5.98 43.38
N GLU A 72 50.72 5.70 44.38
CA GLU A 72 51.61 6.69 45.00
C GLU A 72 52.57 7.33 43.99
N ASN A 73 53.21 6.52 43.15
CA ASN A 73 54.11 7.02 42.12
C ASN A 73 53.36 7.82 41.04
N TRP A 74 52.09 7.51 40.76
CA TRP A 74 51.24 8.34 39.89
C TRP A 74 50.93 9.70 40.52
N LEU A 75 50.58 9.73 41.81
CA LEU A 75 50.28 10.97 42.54
C LEU A 75 51.52 11.86 42.73
N LYS A 76 52.70 11.26 42.94
CA LYS A 76 53.98 11.99 43.04
C LYS A 76 54.53 12.48 41.70
N GLY A 77 53.89 12.11 40.58
CA GLY A 77 54.34 12.48 39.24
C GLY A 77 55.60 11.76 38.76
N GLU A 78 56.01 10.69 39.44
CA GLU A 78 57.16 9.86 39.09
C GLU A 78 56.90 8.99 37.84
N THR A 79 55.66 8.95 37.34
CA THR A 79 55.25 8.13 36.20
C THR A 79 54.84 8.98 34.99
N LYS A 80 55.71 9.02 33.97
CA LYS A 80 55.40 9.67 32.68
C LYS A 80 54.54 8.80 31.75
N LYS A 81 54.64 7.47 31.89
CA LYS A 81 53.88 6.48 31.12
C LYS A 81 53.49 5.31 32.02
N PRO A 82 52.19 5.07 32.27
CA PRO A 82 51.77 3.98 33.12
C PRO A 82 51.85 2.64 32.37
N ASN A 83 52.42 1.63 33.03
CA ASN A 83 52.45 0.26 32.51
C ASN A 83 51.10 -0.44 32.75
N SER A 84 50.61 -1.20 31.76
CA SER A 84 49.38 -2.00 31.86
C SER A 84 48.12 -1.21 32.28
N PHE A 85 48.01 0.05 31.87
CA PHE A 85 46.88 0.91 32.22
C PHE A 85 45.70 0.72 31.26
N HIS A 86 44.70 -0.04 31.72
CA HIS A 86 43.48 -0.33 30.99
C HIS A 86 42.25 0.05 31.84
N PRO A 87 41.74 1.28 31.75
CA PRO A 87 40.58 1.73 32.52
C PRO A 87 39.40 0.78 32.44
N SER A 88 39.17 0.16 31.28
CA SER A 88 38.09 -0.80 31.06
C SER A 88 38.13 -2.05 31.94
N ARG A 89 39.31 -2.42 32.47
CA ARG A 89 39.48 -3.56 33.41
C ARG A 89 39.34 -3.14 34.87
N PHE A 90 39.47 -1.85 35.15
CA PHE A 90 39.41 -1.28 36.49
C PHE A 90 37.97 -0.91 36.88
N ARG A 91 37.70 -0.86 38.19
CA ARG A 91 36.38 -0.47 38.72
C ARG A 91 35.99 0.98 38.39
N ILE A 92 36.95 1.85 38.05
CA ILE A 92 36.66 3.22 37.57
C ILE A 92 35.75 3.23 36.33
N ASN A 93 35.72 2.13 35.55
CA ASN A 93 34.84 1.97 34.40
C ASN A 93 33.34 1.82 34.76
N GLU A 94 33.02 1.63 36.05
CA GLU A 94 31.65 1.59 36.56
C GLU A 94 31.01 2.99 36.57
N TYR A 95 31.82 4.04 36.64
CA TYR A 95 31.35 5.40 36.46
C TYR A 95 30.95 5.61 35.01
N LYS A 96 29.69 6.02 34.79
CA LYS A 96 29.12 6.26 33.46
C LYS A 96 28.53 7.67 33.35
N LEU A 97 28.59 8.23 32.14
CA LEU A 97 28.01 9.51 31.79
C LEU A 97 27.30 9.34 30.44
N ASN A 98 25.96 9.46 30.44
CA ASN A 98 25.08 9.17 29.29
C ASN A 98 25.19 7.73 28.75
N GLY A 99 25.24 6.74 29.66
CA GLY A 99 25.31 5.32 29.28
C GLY A 99 26.71 4.82 28.85
N GLU A 100 27.63 5.72 28.55
CA GLU A 100 29.03 5.43 28.22
C GLU A 100 29.94 5.50 29.45
N ALA A 101 31.08 4.80 29.41
CA ALA A 101 32.09 4.89 30.48
C ALA A 101 32.60 6.33 30.63
N LEU A 102 32.62 6.83 31.86
CA LEU A 102 33.02 8.20 32.20
C LEU A 102 34.42 8.51 31.64
N LEU A 103 35.34 7.54 31.76
CA LEU A 103 36.73 7.67 31.35
C LEU A 103 37.18 6.46 30.53
N SER A 104 37.35 6.63 29.23
CA SER A 104 37.94 5.62 28.35
C SER A 104 39.48 5.69 28.37
N THR A 105 40.14 4.66 27.82
CA THR A 105 41.61 4.68 27.63
C THR A 105 42.08 5.90 26.83
N ILE A 106 41.26 6.37 25.88
CA ILE A 106 41.56 7.54 25.05
C ILE A 106 41.58 8.83 25.88
N ALA A 107 40.74 8.93 26.92
CA ALA A 107 40.71 10.10 27.79
C ALA A 107 42.05 10.33 28.50
N PHE A 108 42.75 9.25 28.88
CA PHE A 108 44.07 9.35 29.52
C PHE A 108 45.20 9.55 28.51
N GLN A 109 45.09 8.95 27.31
CA GLN A 109 46.15 9.02 26.31
C GLN A 109 46.14 10.32 25.49
N LYS A 110 44.96 10.83 25.11
CA LYS A 110 44.84 11.86 24.07
C LYS A 110 44.18 13.16 24.51
N TRP A 111 43.25 13.13 25.46
CA TRP A 111 42.53 14.36 25.84
C TRP A 111 43.46 15.34 26.54
N SER A 112 43.27 16.64 26.34
CA SER A 112 43.91 17.65 27.18
C SER A 112 43.40 17.55 28.63
N LEU A 113 44.18 18.03 29.59
CA LEU A 113 43.71 18.13 30.98
C LEU A 113 42.38 18.88 31.09
N GLU A 114 42.17 19.96 30.34
CA GLU A 114 40.93 20.73 30.36
C GLU A 114 39.72 19.93 29.89
N THR A 115 39.85 19.20 28.78
CA THR A 115 38.78 18.34 28.25
C THR A 115 38.41 17.26 29.27
N PHE A 116 39.43 16.68 29.90
CA PHE A 116 39.26 15.69 30.97
C PHE A 116 38.54 16.28 32.19
N LYS A 117 38.98 17.44 32.69
CA LYS A 117 38.33 18.14 33.80
C LYS A 117 36.87 18.48 33.49
N LYS A 118 36.59 18.98 32.29
CA LYS A 118 35.23 19.30 31.85
C LYS A 118 34.31 18.08 31.89
N ARG A 119 34.77 16.93 31.39
CA ARG A 119 33.97 15.69 31.40
C ARG A 119 33.70 15.19 32.83
N VAL A 120 34.71 15.22 33.71
CA VAL A 120 34.55 14.81 35.12
C VAL A 120 33.66 15.79 35.89
N ASN A 121 33.80 17.09 35.68
CA ASN A 121 32.93 18.10 36.28
C ASN A 121 31.48 17.94 35.84
N LEU A 122 31.22 17.68 34.56
CA LEU A 122 29.87 17.38 34.08
C LEU A 122 29.26 16.20 34.84
N TYR A 123 30.01 15.12 35.02
CA TYR A 123 29.57 13.99 35.83
C TYR A 123 29.31 14.36 37.30
N LEU A 124 30.17 15.17 37.91
CA LEU A 124 29.98 15.61 39.30
C LEU A 124 28.76 16.53 39.45
N ILE A 125 28.53 17.42 38.49
CA ILE A 125 27.34 18.29 38.44
C ILE A 125 26.08 17.44 38.26
N GLU A 126 26.07 16.47 37.34
CA GLU A 126 24.94 15.55 37.16
C GLU A 126 24.68 14.71 38.41
N LYS A 127 25.72 14.24 39.09
CA LYS A 127 25.60 13.52 40.37
C LYS A 127 25.06 14.41 41.50
N GLN A 128 25.39 15.70 41.50
CA GLN A 128 24.87 16.68 42.48
C GLN A 128 23.45 17.15 42.16
N ASN A 129 23.03 17.11 40.89
CA ASN A 129 21.71 17.52 40.42
C ASN A 129 20.58 16.48 40.67
N PHE A 130 20.82 15.46 41.49
CA PHE A 130 19.72 14.60 41.98
C PHE A 130 18.79 15.31 42.98
N ASN A 131 19.17 16.48 43.50
CA ASN A 131 18.28 17.38 44.26
C ASN A 131 17.84 18.57 43.39
N ILE A 132 16.77 18.38 42.61
CA ILE A 132 15.96 19.51 42.10
C ILE A 132 14.63 19.46 42.87
N PRO A 133 14.27 20.48 43.67
CA PRO A 133 12.98 20.49 44.35
C PRO A 133 11.83 20.69 43.36
N ASN A 134 10.76 19.90 43.52
CA ASN A 134 9.34 20.22 43.30
C ASN A 134 8.99 21.21 42.18
N LYS A 135 9.35 20.91 40.92
CA LYS A 135 8.95 21.73 39.77
C LYS A 135 7.56 21.41 39.22
N MET A 136 7.08 20.16 39.35
CA MET A 136 5.77 19.75 38.85
C MET A 136 4.66 20.14 39.82
N LYS A 137 3.61 20.80 39.32
CA LYS A 137 2.56 21.39 40.16
C LYS A 137 1.15 21.00 39.76
N TYR A 138 0.94 20.59 38.52
CA TYR A 138 -0.41 20.37 37.99
C TYR A 138 -0.50 19.06 37.21
N ILE A 139 -1.54 18.27 37.48
CA ILE A 139 -1.91 17.09 36.70
C ILE A 139 -3.23 17.40 36.02
N TYR A 140 -3.19 17.63 34.70
CA TYR A 140 -4.36 17.89 33.87
C TYR A 140 -4.99 16.59 33.36
N PHE A 141 -6.30 16.58 33.31
CA PHE A 141 -7.11 15.49 32.80
C PHE A 141 -8.42 16.03 32.19
N PHE A 142 -9.09 15.22 31.37
CA PHE A 142 -10.41 15.57 30.87
C PHE A 142 -11.49 15.20 31.88
N SER A 143 -12.23 16.20 32.36
CA SER A 143 -13.38 15.98 33.25
C SER A 143 -14.60 15.61 32.42
N THR A 144 -15.11 14.39 32.60
CA THR A 144 -16.34 13.93 31.94
C THR A 144 -17.57 14.70 32.42
N THR A 145 -17.59 15.12 33.70
CA THR A 145 -18.68 15.89 34.29
C THR A 145 -18.75 17.31 33.75
N GLU A 146 -17.61 18.01 33.68
CA GLU A 146 -17.57 19.41 33.22
C GLU A 146 -17.37 19.54 31.70
N LYS A 147 -17.05 18.44 31.00
CA LYS A 147 -16.72 18.39 29.57
C LYS A 147 -15.59 19.35 29.17
N LYS A 148 -14.60 19.55 30.04
CA LYS A 148 -13.43 20.42 29.82
C LYS A 148 -12.18 19.83 30.50
N LEU A 149 -11.02 20.42 30.23
CA LEU A 149 -9.83 20.12 31.00
C LEU A 149 -9.96 20.66 32.41
N SER A 150 -9.69 19.79 33.38
CA SER A 150 -9.59 20.12 34.79
C SER A 150 -8.23 19.65 35.29
N TYR A 151 -7.83 20.08 36.48
CA TYR A 151 -6.54 19.71 37.02
C TYR A 151 -6.57 19.42 38.52
N PHE A 152 -5.61 18.59 38.93
CA PHE A 152 -5.19 18.46 40.31
C PHE A 152 -3.91 19.28 40.53
N LYS A 153 -3.88 20.06 41.61
CA LYS A 153 -2.70 20.75 42.09
C LYS A 153 -1.96 19.85 43.07
N ILE A 154 -0.68 19.61 42.81
CA ILE A 154 0.23 18.86 43.67
C ILE A 154 0.72 19.79 44.78
N ASN A 155 0.40 19.45 46.03
CA ASN A 155 0.94 20.10 47.22
C ASN A 155 1.90 19.16 47.93
N TYR A 156 3.15 19.57 48.03
CA TYR A 156 4.20 18.83 48.73
C TYR A 156 4.08 19.12 50.23
N LEU A 157 3.74 18.10 51.01
CA LEU A 157 3.33 18.26 52.42
C LEU A 157 4.52 18.39 53.37
N ASN A 158 5.70 17.87 52.99
CA ASN A 158 6.90 17.92 53.80
C ASN A 158 8.06 18.55 53.02
N LYS A 159 8.65 19.63 53.56
CA LYS A 159 9.81 20.31 52.96
C LYS A 159 11.10 19.49 53.01
N GLU A 160 11.17 18.48 53.89
CA GLU A 160 12.32 17.59 54.04
C GLU A 160 12.12 16.27 53.29
N ASN A 161 10.87 15.90 52.97
CA ASN A 161 10.54 14.72 52.20
C ASN A 161 9.50 15.04 51.11
N ASP A 162 10.04 15.45 49.97
CA ASP A 162 9.28 15.82 48.76
C ASP A 162 8.53 14.66 48.10
N THR A 163 8.62 13.43 48.64
CA THR A 163 7.85 12.29 48.13
C THR A 163 6.41 12.27 48.61
N ILE A 164 6.08 12.93 49.72
CA ILE A 164 4.73 12.92 50.30
C ILE A 164 3.95 14.11 49.75
N ILE A 165 2.84 13.82 49.08
CA ILE A 165 2.03 14.81 48.37
C ILE A 165 0.56 14.71 48.73
N SER A 166 -0.15 15.80 48.49
CA SER A 166 -1.60 15.81 48.38
C SER A 166 -2.05 16.43 47.07
N LEU A 167 -3.15 15.93 46.52
CA LEU A 167 -3.77 16.47 45.32
C LEU A 167 -5.08 17.16 45.67
N ASN A 168 -5.18 18.44 45.31
CA ASN A 168 -6.42 19.21 45.43
C ASN A 168 -6.86 19.66 44.05
N SER A 169 -8.14 19.51 43.73
CA SER A 169 -8.69 20.05 42.49
C SER A 169 -9.58 21.26 42.79
N PRO A 170 -9.58 22.30 41.94
CA PRO A 170 -10.59 23.35 42.01
C PRO A 170 -12.01 22.83 41.73
N THR A 171 -12.13 21.73 40.99
CA THR A 171 -13.40 21.16 40.52
C THR A 171 -14.07 20.27 41.58
N TYR A 172 -13.29 19.62 42.43
CA TYR A 172 -13.79 18.72 43.48
C TYR A 172 -13.81 19.47 44.82
N THR A 173 -14.91 19.43 45.56
CA THR A 173 -15.05 20.11 46.86
C THR A 173 -13.94 19.72 47.86
N SER A 174 -13.66 20.57 48.84
CA SER A 174 -12.57 20.42 49.84
C SER A 174 -12.53 19.09 50.61
N ASN A 175 -13.58 18.26 50.55
CA ASN A 175 -13.65 16.95 51.18
C ASN A 175 -13.06 15.81 50.33
N THR A 176 -12.47 16.10 49.17
CA THR A 176 -11.91 15.11 48.22
C THR A 176 -10.43 15.36 47.94
N THR A 177 -9.65 15.63 48.99
CA THR A 177 -8.18 15.66 48.89
C THR A 177 -7.63 14.24 48.81
N TYR A 178 -6.80 13.97 47.81
CA TYR A 178 -6.07 12.71 47.74
C TYR A 178 -4.72 12.85 48.42
N HIS A 179 -4.28 11.82 49.14
CA HIS A 179 -2.99 11.75 49.79
C HIS A 179 -2.19 10.56 49.25
N GLY A 180 -0.89 10.73 49.10
CA GLY A 180 -0.03 9.63 48.69
C GLY A 180 1.38 10.07 48.38
N THR A 181 2.01 9.40 47.44
CA THR A 181 3.45 9.53 47.18
C THR A 181 3.80 9.72 45.72
N ILE A 182 4.82 10.53 45.47
CA ILE A 182 5.52 10.62 44.20
C ILE A 182 6.87 9.88 44.31
N SER A 183 7.13 8.99 43.36
CA SER A 183 8.38 8.21 43.29
C SER A 183 8.91 8.17 41.86
N THR A 184 10.22 8.01 41.71
CA THR A 184 10.86 7.92 40.38
C THR A 184 11.67 6.65 40.28
N HIS A 185 11.34 5.80 39.29
CA HIS A 185 12.07 4.58 38.99
C HIS A 185 12.34 4.47 37.50
N SER A 186 13.57 4.11 37.10
CA SER A 186 13.91 3.76 35.70
C SER A 186 13.36 4.73 34.65
N SER A 187 13.59 6.03 34.82
CA SER A 187 13.09 7.11 33.94
C SER A 187 11.56 7.25 33.87
N MET A 188 10.83 6.79 34.87
CA MET A 188 9.38 6.98 35.02
C MET A 188 9.08 7.64 36.37
N CYS A 189 8.12 8.56 36.36
CA CYS A 189 7.55 9.18 37.55
C CYS A 189 6.19 8.51 37.84
N TYR A 190 6.04 8.01 39.06
CA TYR A 190 4.84 7.35 39.56
C TYR A 190 4.22 8.22 40.65
N ILE A 191 2.95 8.55 40.49
CA ILE A 191 2.16 9.26 41.49
C ILE A 191 1.03 8.33 41.91
N ASN A 192 1.08 7.84 43.14
CA ASN A 192 0.06 6.96 43.69
C ASN A 192 -0.61 7.69 44.84
N VAL A 193 -1.92 7.93 44.72
CA VAL A 193 -2.68 8.71 45.69
C VAL A 193 -4.03 8.06 45.95
N SER A 194 -4.56 8.28 47.14
CA SER A 194 -5.84 7.72 47.57
C SER A 194 -6.59 8.68 48.47
N ASN A 195 -7.91 8.52 48.50
CA ASN A 195 -8.77 9.07 49.53
C ASN A 195 -9.70 7.94 50.04
N ASP A 196 -10.70 8.27 50.85
CA ASP A 196 -11.61 7.29 51.44
C ASP A 196 -12.49 6.55 50.41
N PHE A 197 -12.53 7.00 49.15
CA PHE A 197 -13.46 6.51 48.12
C PHE A 197 -12.79 5.90 46.89
N ASP A 198 -11.54 6.29 46.56
CA ASP A 198 -10.86 5.90 45.34
C ASP A 198 -9.32 5.98 45.47
N HIS A 199 -8.64 5.28 44.56
CA HIS A 199 -7.20 5.25 44.39
C HIS A 199 -6.82 5.60 42.94
N MET A 200 -5.87 6.51 42.77
CA MET A 200 -5.38 6.97 41.47
C MET A 200 -3.89 6.71 41.35
N ASN A 201 -3.51 6.08 40.23
CA ASN A 201 -2.14 5.87 39.82
C ASN A 201 -1.85 6.68 38.57
N TYR A 202 -0.78 7.46 38.57
CA TYR A 202 -0.30 8.15 37.37
C TYR A 202 1.11 7.71 37.05
N ILE A 203 1.39 7.52 35.76
CA ILE A 203 2.68 7.10 35.23
C ILE A 203 3.09 8.07 34.13
N PHE A 204 4.18 8.79 34.36
CA PHE A 204 4.74 9.76 33.41
C PHE A 204 6.15 9.36 33.00
N LYS A 205 6.50 9.58 31.74
CA LYS A 205 7.87 9.40 31.28
C LYS A 205 8.76 10.54 31.78
N ASN A 206 9.78 10.20 32.55
CA ASN A 206 10.75 11.14 33.07
C ASN A 206 11.85 11.39 32.03
N ASN A 207 11.62 12.33 31.11
CA ASN A 207 12.63 12.73 30.13
C ASN A 207 13.58 13.76 30.75
N VAL A 208 14.66 13.27 31.38
CA VAL A 208 15.59 14.09 32.17
C VAL A 208 16.42 15.08 31.33
N ASP A 209 16.47 14.89 30.01
CA ASP A 209 17.37 15.62 29.12
C ASP A 209 16.89 17.04 28.70
N PHE A 210 15.67 17.46 29.04
CA PHE A 210 15.03 18.68 28.49
C PHE A 210 14.44 19.65 29.52
N TYR A 211 14.99 19.73 30.74
CA TYR A 211 14.47 20.65 31.77
C TYR A 211 14.98 22.10 31.61
N GLN A 212 14.44 22.82 30.64
CA GLN A 212 14.33 24.28 30.67
C GLN A 212 12.85 24.67 30.93
N ASN A 213 12.63 25.86 31.47
CA ASN A 213 11.38 26.32 32.09
C ASN A 213 10.11 26.03 31.22
N ASP A 214 9.03 25.62 31.89
CA ASP A 214 7.72 25.14 31.36
C ASP A 214 7.70 23.70 30.82
N ILE A 215 7.74 22.75 31.75
CA ILE A 215 7.73 21.31 31.46
C ILE A 215 6.29 20.81 31.35
N LYS A 216 5.99 20.10 30.26
CA LYS A 216 4.69 19.47 29.99
C LYS A 216 4.91 18.03 29.50
N VAL A 217 4.46 17.04 30.26
CA VAL A 217 4.71 15.62 29.99
C VAL A 217 3.41 14.84 29.99
N PHE A 218 3.12 14.14 28.90
CA PHE A 218 2.00 13.21 28.85
C PHE A 218 2.33 11.90 29.58
N GLY A 219 1.33 11.39 30.27
CA GLY A 219 1.36 10.11 30.96
C GLY A 219 0.01 9.44 30.96
N VAL A 220 -0.07 8.30 31.63
CA VAL A 220 -1.30 7.52 31.76
C VAL A 220 -1.73 7.53 33.21
N ALA A 221 -3.02 7.74 33.43
CA ALA A 221 -3.68 7.59 34.71
C ALA A 221 -4.48 6.30 34.73
N GLN A 222 -4.54 5.64 35.88
CA GLN A 222 -5.41 4.51 36.18
C GLN A 222 -6.15 4.82 37.47
N SER A 223 -7.47 4.70 37.47
CA SER A 223 -8.34 4.94 38.62
C SER A 223 -9.59 4.07 38.54
N VAL A 224 -10.56 4.31 39.42
CA VAL A 224 -11.90 3.75 39.29
C VAL A 224 -12.82 4.81 38.67
N ASP A 225 -13.78 4.41 37.84
CA ASP A 225 -14.82 5.32 37.38
C ASP A 225 -15.83 5.62 38.50
N ALA A 226 -16.17 6.90 38.68
CA ALA A 226 -17.01 7.32 39.78
C ALA A 226 -18.46 6.80 39.68
N LEU A 227 -18.98 6.60 38.47
CA LEU A 227 -20.35 6.16 38.23
C LEU A 227 -20.46 4.64 38.26
N THR A 228 -19.63 3.94 37.47
CA THR A 228 -19.74 2.49 37.30
C THR A 228 -18.95 1.68 38.32
N ARG A 229 -18.00 2.31 39.01
CA ARG A 229 -17.01 1.66 39.89
C ARG A 229 -16.09 0.65 39.19
N GLU A 230 -16.00 0.74 37.86
CA GLU A 230 -15.12 -0.11 37.06
C GLU A 230 -13.71 0.49 36.91
N PRO A 231 -12.69 -0.33 36.65
CA PRO A 231 -11.35 0.15 36.34
C PRO A 231 -11.34 1.07 35.13
N LYS A 232 -10.64 2.20 35.26
CA LYS A 232 -10.58 3.26 34.27
C LYS A 232 -9.13 3.64 33.99
N ALA A 233 -8.80 3.87 32.71
CA ALA A 233 -7.51 4.40 32.28
C ALA A 233 -7.70 5.59 31.34
N PHE A 234 -6.89 6.63 31.49
CA PHE A 234 -6.97 7.82 30.63
C PHE A 234 -5.63 8.53 30.50
N LEU A 235 -5.49 9.34 29.45
CA LEU A 235 -4.30 10.17 29.27
C LEU A 235 -4.34 11.37 30.23
N SER A 236 -3.21 11.69 30.84
CA SER A 236 -3.03 12.86 31.70
C SER A 236 -1.80 13.66 31.29
N LEU A 237 -1.75 14.92 31.70
CA LEU A 237 -0.61 15.81 31.44
C LEU A 237 -0.06 16.37 32.76
N LEU A 238 1.20 16.08 33.03
CA LEU A 238 1.95 16.66 34.15
C LEU A 238 2.62 17.95 33.70
N SER A 239 2.35 19.05 34.39
CA SER A 239 2.88 20.38 34.08
C SER A 239 3.54 21.07 35.28
N SER A 240 4.59 21.84 35.02
CA SER A 240 5.24 22.70 36.03
C SER A 240 4.50 24.02 36.28
N SER A 241 3.77 24.50 35.28
CA SER A 241 3.00 25.75 35.31
C SER A 241 1.54 25.50 34.96
N GLN A 242 0.66 26.40 35.38
CA GLN A 242 -0.75 26.33 35.01
C GLN A 242 -0.85 26.66 33.51
N LEU A 243 -1.59 25.86 32.76
CA LEU A 243 -1.84 26.09 31.33
C LEU A 243 -2.59 27.41 31.12
N THR A 244 -2.22 28.12 30.05
CA THR A 244 -3.04 29.24 29.56
C THR A 244 -4.28 28.71 28.85
N GLN A 245 -5.29 29.56 28.64
CA GLN A 245 -6.52 29.16 27.92
C GLN A 245 -6.23 28.63 26.49
N GLU A 246 -5.23 29.22 25.80
CA GLU A 246 -4.79 28.75 24.48
C GLU A 246 -4.13 27.36 24.57
N GLU A 247 -3.36 27.11 25.62
CA GLU A 247 -2.73 25.81 25.85
C GLU A 247 -3.74 24.74 26.26
N GLU A 248 -4.70 25.09 27.12
CA GLU A 248 -5.82 24.21 27.46
C GLU A 248 -6.56 23.79 26.20
N TYR A 249 -6.86 24.73 25.30
CA TYR A 249 -7.47 24.42 24.00
C TYR A 249 -6.60 23.46 23.16
N ARG A 250 -5.29 23.72 23.04
CA ARG A 250 -4.37 22.85 22.28
C ARG A 250 -4.26 21.45 22.87
N PHE A 251 -4.23 21.33 24.20
CA PHE A 251 -4.09 20.05 24.87
C PHE A 251 -5.40 19.29 25.01
N ALA A 252 -6.55 19.96 24.94
CA ALA A 252 -7.87 19.32 24.94
C ALA A 252 -8.04 18.33 23.78
N HIS A 253 -7.39 18.58 22.64
CA HIS A 253 -7.34 17.62 21.53
C HIS A 253 -6.78 16.24 21.93
N LYS A 254 -5.83 16.21 22.86
CA LYS A 254 -5.15 14.98 23.28
C LYS A 254 -5.65 14.46 24.63
N LEU A 255 -6.23 15.33 25.43
CA LEU A 255 -6.84 15.02 26.72
C LEU A 255 -8.35 15.19 26.54
N ASN A 256 -9.02 14.18 26.00
CA ASN A 256 -10.46 14.21 25.72
C ASN A 256 -11.13 12.87 26.06
N TYR A 257 -12.42 12.78 25.77
CA TYR A 257 -13.25 11.60 26.01
C TYR A 257 -12.77 10.37 25.22
N SER A 258 -12.26 10.52 24.01
CA SER A 258 -11.79 9.35 23.22
C SER A 258 -10.60 8.61 23.89
N ASN A 259 -9.81 9.31 24.71
CA ASN A 259 -8.67 8.72 25.45
C ASN A 259 -9.08 8.02 26.76
N LEU A 260 -10.36 8.07 27.13
CA LEU A 260 -10.88 7.39 28.31
C LEU A 260 -11.26 5.95 27.97
N MET A 261 -10.64 4.98 28.65
CA MET A 261 -11.02 3.57 28.63
C MET A 261 -11.62 3.19 29.99
N ILE A 262 -12.83 2.66 29.99
CA ILE A 262 -13.48 2.04 31.16
C ILE A 262 -13.59 0.55 30.84
N ALA A 263 -13.25 -0.28 31.82
CA ALA A 263 -13.32 -1.72 31.68
C ALA A 263 -14.76 -2.18 31.96
N ASP A 264 -15.51 -2.42 30.89
CA ASP A 264 -16.90 -2.85 30.98
C ASP A 264 -16.98 -4.38 30.79
N ASP A 265 -17.86 -5.04 31.55
CA ASP A 265 -18.17 -6.45 31.36
C ASP A 265 -18.71 -6.72 29.94
N PHE A 266 -18.47 -7.91 29.40
CA PHE A 266 -19.11 -8.32 28.14
C PHE A 266 -20.63 -8.22 28.30
N SER A 267 -21.28 -7.46 27.40
CA SER A 267 -22.74 -7.39 27.38
C SER A 267 -23.30 -8.80 27.23
N HIS A 268 -24.30 -9.15 28.04
CA HIS A 268 -24.81 -10.53 28.14
C HIS A 268 -25.41 -11.08 26.83
N GLY A 269 -25.51 -10.25 25.78
CA GLY A 269 -25.97 -10.62 24.44
C GLY A 269 -24.87 -10.81 23.39
N CYS A 270 -23.59 -10.51 23.67
CA CYS A 270 -22.54 -10.62 22.68
C CYS A 270 -21.98 -12.06 22.65
N THR A 271 -22.41 -12.84 21.66
CA THR A 271 -22.07 -14.26 21.53
C THR A 271 -20.59 -14.55 21.26
N LEU A 272 -19.79 -13.56 20.83
CA LEU A 272 -18.37 -13.71 20.46
C LEU A 272 -17.56 -12.45 20.82
N GLU A 273 -16.46 -12.63 21.55
CA GLU A 273 -15.50 -11.58 21.97
C GLU A 273 -15.06 -10.62 20.85
N ARG A 274 -14.96 -11.14 19.62
CA ARG A 274 -14.58 -10.38 18.44
C ARG A 274 -15.59 -9.28 18.08
N ASP A 275 -16.88 -9.57 18.20
CA ASP A 275 -17.92 -8.63 17.78
C ASP A 275 -17.99 -7.47 18.78
N TYR A 276 -17.88 -7.77 20.08
CA TYR A 276 -17.74 -6.77 21.14
C TYR A 276 -16.52 -5.86 20.94
N PHE A 277 -15.37 -6.44 20.57
CA PHE A 277 -14.19 -5.65 20.25
C PHE A 277 -14.44 -4.67 19.09
N LEU A 278 -15.14 -5.12 18.05
CA LEU A 278 -15.45 -4.29 16.88
C LEU A 278 -16.47 -3.20 17.19
N GLU A 279 -17.49 -3.50 18.00
CA GLU A 279 -18.46 -2.51 18.51
C GLU A 279 -17.75 -1.44 19.35
N ASN A 280 -16.90 -1.84 20.28
CA ASN A 280 -16.09 -0.91 21.09
C ASN A 280 -15.16 -0.06 20.23
N PHE A 281 -14.53 -0.66 19.22
CA PHE A 281 -13.72 0.08 18.27
C PHE A 281 -14.55 1.12 17.49
N SER A 282 -15.72 0.74 17.00
CA SER A 282 -16.66 1.65 16.33
C SER A 282 -17.07 2.80 17.24
N GLN A 283 -17.46 2.51 18.49
CA GLN A 283 -17.82 3.53 19.47
C GLN A 283 -16.67 4.51 19.73
N LYS A 284 -15.43 4.04 19.83
CA LYS A 284 -14.25 4.90 20.01
C LYS A 284 -13.98 5.79 18.80
N ILE A 285 -14.19 5.26 17.60
CA ILE A 285 -14.10 6.06 16.38
C ILE A 285 -15.19 7.14 16.35
N HIS A 286 -16.41 6.85 16.81
CA HIS A 286 -17.47 7.86 16.94
C HIS A 286 -17.15 8.94 17.96
N ASP A 287 -16.61 8.56 19.13
CA ASP A 287 -16.19 9.51 20.14
C ASP A 287 -15.13 10.47 19.58
N LEU A 288 -14.17 9.94 18.83
CA LEU A 288 -13.14 10.75 18.15
C LEU A 288 -13.75 11.68 17.09
N ASN A 289 -14.75 11.21 16.34
CA ASN A 289 -15.46 12.04 15.37
C ASN A 289 -16.16 13.23 16.01
N ARG A 290 -16.86 13.01 17.13
CA ARG A 290 -17.49 14.08 17.91
C ARG A 290 -16.48 15.13 18.37
N ASP A 291 -15.29 14.70 18.76
CA ASP A 291 -14.21 15.61 19.16
C ASP A 291 -13.69 16.41 17.94
N THR A 292 -13.60 15.79 16.76
CA THR A 292 -13.19 16.50 15.52
C THR A 292 -14.22 17.52 15.01
N GLN A 293 -15.51 17.34 15.31
CA GLN A 293 -16.57 18.29 14.90
C GLN A 293 -16.39 19.70 15.47
N HIS A 294 -15.66 19.85 16.59
CA HIS A 294 -15.36 21.17 17.16
C HIS A 294 -14.56 22.05 16.20
N TYR A 295 -13.71 21.45 15.35
CA TYR A 295 -12.92 22.19 14.37
C TYR A 295 -13.72 22.66 13.16
N ALA A 296 -14.79 21.94 12.77
CA ALA A 296 -15.69 22.36 11.70
C ALA A 296 -16.50 23.62 12.07
N ILE A 297 -16.61 23.93 13.36
CA ILE A 297 -17.35 25.08 13.90
C ILE A 297 -16.44 26.32 14.04
N HIS A 298 -15.12 26.15 14.14
CA HIS A 298 -14.19 27.27 14.31
C HIS A 298 -13.83 27.93 12.96
N GLU A 299 -14.11 29.24 12.84
CA GLU A 299 -13.90 30.05 11.62
C GLU A 299 -12.48 29.97 11.04
N HIS A 300 -11.45 29.72 11.87
CA HIS A 300 -10.06 29.64 11.41
C HIS A 300 -9.75 28.43 10.50
N PHE A 301 -10.53 27.36 10.57
CA PHE A 301 -10.29 26.14 9.78
C PHE A 301 -11.34 25.91 8.68
N LYS A 302 -12.44 26.67 8.73
CA LYS A 302 -13.57 26.53 7.81
C LYS A 302 -13.24 26.86 6.35
N ASP A 303 -12.17 27.64 6.13
CA ASP A 303 -11.70 28.03 4.80
C ASP A 303 -10.45 27.25 4.35
N ASP A 304 -9.93 26.32 5.16
CA ASP A 304 -8.77 25.51 4.79
C ASP A 304 -9.22 24.26 4.02
N MET A 305 -9.13 24.35 2.69
CA MET A 305 -9.45 23.25 1.76
C MET A 305 -8.75 21.93 2.13
N TYR A 306 -7.52 21.97 2.66
CA TYR A 306 -6.82 20.73 3.05
C TYR A 306 -7.43 20.10 4.29
N PHE A 307 -7.87 20.93 5.23
CA PHE A 307 -8.55 20.47 6.44
C PHE A 307 -9.91 19.84 6.09
N ASP A 308 -10.67 20.47 5.19
CA ASP A 308 -11.94 19.94 4.68
C ASP A 308 -11.79 18.59 3.98
N ILE A 309 -10.77 18.43 3.11
CA ILE A 309 -10.48 17.15 2.46
C ILE A 309 -10.20 16.06 3.50
N VAL A 310 -9.38 16.36 4.52
CA VAL A 310 -9.03 15.40 5.58
C VAL A 310 -10.27 14.99 6.37
N LEU A 311 -11.14 15.95 6.74
CA LEU A 311 -12.38 15.66 7.44
C LEU A 311 -13.34 14.81 6.60
N GLN A 312 -13.47 15.10 5.30
CA GLN A 312 -14.33 14.32 4.39
C GLN A 312 -13.85 12.87 4.23
N GLU A 313 -12.54 12.65 4.09
CA GLU A 313 -11.96 11.31 4.02
C GLU A 313 -12.17 10.55 5.34
N TYR A 314 -11.98 11.22 6.48
CA TYR A 314 -12.23 10.64 7.79
C TYR A 314 -13.71 10.23 7.98
N GLN A 315 -14.65 11.11 7.63
CA GLN A 315 -16.08 10.80 7.68
C GLN A 315 -16.47 9.66 6.73
N SER A 316 -15.88 9.63 5.53
CA SER A 316 -16.08 8.54 4.57
C SER A 316 -15.60 7.20 5.12
N TYR A 317 -14.45 7.18 5.82
CA TYR A 317 -13.95 5.99 6.50
C TYR A 317 -14.90 5.51 7.60
N ILE A 318 -15.43 6.40 8.44
CA ILE A 318 -16.39 6.03 9.51
C ILE A 318 -17.62 5.38 8.90
N LYS A 319 -18.22 6.02 7.89
CA LYS A 319 -19.42 5.51 7.23
C LYS A 319 -19.19 4.11 6.67
N LEU A 320 -18.03 3.86 6.05
CA LEU A 320 -17.66 2.54 5.55
C LEU A 320 -17.46 1.53 6.69
N LEU A 321 -16.87 1.94 7.81
CA LEU A 321 -16.69 1.09 8.99
C LEU A 321 -18.04 0.65 9.55
N GLU A 322 -18.95 1.59 9.84
CA GLU A 322 -20.31 1.31 10.32
C GLU A 322 -21.06 0.40 9.35
N GLN A 323 -21.00 0.70 8.06
CA GLN A 323 -21.58 -0.14 7.03
C GLN A 323 -21.03 -1.56 7.05
N SER A 324 -19.71 -1.73 7.24
CA SER A 324 -19.10 -3.06 7.29
C SER A 324 -19.45 -3.86 8.56
N LEU A 325 -19.82 -3.19 9.64
CA LEU A 325 -20.15 -3.79 10.94
C LEU A 325 -21.63 -4.15 11.02
N TYR A 326 -22.52 -3.22 10.67
CA TYR A 326 -23.95 -3.33 10.92
C TYR A 326 -24.76 -3.68 9.67
N HIS A 327 -24.19 -3.56 8.48
CA HIS A 327 -24.88 -3.86 7.24
C HIS A 327 -24.25 -5.07 6.53
N ASN A 328 -25.11 -5.95 6.01
CA ASN A 328 -24.66 -7.08 5.22
C ASN A 328 -24.16 -6.66 3.85
N ASP A 329 -24.69 -5.57 3.29
CA ASP A 329 -24.36 -5.06 1.95
C ASP A 329 -23.85 -3.63 2.06
N TYR A 330 -22.68 -3.34 1.49
CA TYR A 330 -22.11 -2.00 1.54
C TYR A 330 -21.21 -1.66 0.33
N PRO A 331 -21.24 -0.41 -0.14
CA PRO A 331 -20.38 0.06 -1.23
C PRO A 331 -18.92 0.23 -0.79
N ILE A 332 -17.97 0.06 -1.72
CA ILE A 332 -16.55 0.36 -1.53
C ILE A 332 -16.04 1.17 -2.73
N ASN A 333 -15.64 2.41 -2.44
CA ASN A 333 -15.11 3.37 -3.42
C ASN A 333 -13.61 3.20 -3.74
N HIS A 334 -12.81 2.58 -2.87
CA HIS A 334 -11.37 2.34 -3.11
C HIS A 334 -11.12 1.12 -4.01
N LYS A 335 -11.48 1.26 -5.30
CA LYS A 335 -11.60 0.20 -6.31
C LYS A 335 -10.40 -0.75 -6.42
N ARG A 336 -9.15 -0.27 -6.28
CA ARG A 336 -7.94 -1.11 -6.50
C ARG A 336 -7.29 -1.64 -5.23
N GLN A 337 -7.04 -0.79 -4.24
CA GLN A 337 -6.26 -1.17 -3.06
C GLN A 337 -7.03 -2.14 -2.16
N SER A 338 -8.32 -1.91 -1.93
CA SER A 338 -9.15 -2.81 -1.11
C SER A 338 -9.27 -4.21 -1.71
N ILE A 339 -9.39 -4.30 -3.04
CA ILE A 339 -9.41 -5.58 -3.75
C ILE A 339 -8.05 -6.28 -3.64
N LEU A 340 -6.94 -5.56 -3.78
CA LEU A 340 -5.59 -6.12 -3.62
C LEU A 340 -5.35 -6.64 -2.20
N PHE A 341 -5.79 -5.90 -1.17
CA PHE A 341 -5.70 -6.34 0.22
C PHE A 341 -6.59 -7.54 0.50
N ALA A 342 -7.83 -7.54 0.00
CA ALA A 342 -8.74 -8.66 0.12
C ALA A 342 -8.14 -9.93 -0.51
N LEU A 343 -7.65 -9.86 -1.74
CA LEU A 343 -7.04 -10.99 -2.45
C LEU A 343 -5.83 -11.57 -1.69
N LYS A 344 -4.94 -10.69 -1.18
CA LYS A 344 -3.80 -11.11 -0.34
C LYS A 344 -4.25 -11.77 0.95
N HIS A 345 -5.24 -11.20 1.63
CA HIS A 345 -5.73 -11.71 2.90
C HIS A 345 -6.45 -13.05 2.74
N MET A 346 -7.31 -13.17 1.72
CA MET A 346 -8.01 -14.40 1.36
C MET A 346 -7.05 -15.57 1.19
N CYS A 347 -5.93 -15.35 0.49
CA CYS A 347 -4.97 -16.38 0.13
C CYS A 347 -3.83 -16.56 1.15
N LYS A 348 -3.94 -15.99 2.36
CA LYS A 348 -2.84 -15.98 3.35
C LYS A 348 -2.57 -17.37 3.95
N ASN A 349 -3.63 -18.10 4.29
CA ASN A 349 -3.52 -19.32 5.12
C ASN A 349 -3.83 -20.61 4.37
N LYS A 350 -4.67 -20.54 3.32
CA LYS A 350 -5.12 -21.71 2.56
C LYS A 350 -5.26 -21.38 1.09
N LYS A 351 -5.22 -22.42 0.26
CA LYS A 351 -5.55 -22.31 -1.15
C LYS A 351 -7.04 -22.03 -1.30
N GLU A 352 -7.39 -20.95 -1.97
CA GLU A 352 -8.78 -20.57 -2.22
C GLU A 352 -9.18 -20.87 -3.67
N LYS A 353 -10.48 -21.05 -3.90
CA LYS A 353 -11.09 -21.14 -5.22
C LYS A 353 -12.02 -19.96 -5.41
N ALA A 354 -11.90 -19.27 -6.53
CA ALA A 354 -12.73 -18.12 -6.84
C ALA A 354 -13.16 -18.13 -8.30
N THR A 355 -14.38 -17.64 -8.53
CA THR A 355 -14.91 -17.36 -9.86
C THR A 355 -15.16 -15.87 -9.96
N ILE A 356 -14.68 -15.27 -11.05
CA ILE A 356 -14.90 -13.86 -11.35
C ILE A 356 -15.61 -13.72 -12.67
N LEU A 357 -16.80 -13.15 -12.61
CA LEU A 357 -17.58 -12.73 -13.76
C LEU A 357 -17.24 -11.29 -14.10
N TYR A 358 -16.98 -11.03 -15.38
CA TYR A 358 -16.78 -9.69 -15.92
C TYR A 358 -17.65 -9.49 -17.15
N LEU A 359 -18.36 -8.36 -17.19
CA LEU A 359 -18.86 -7.82 -18.45
C LEU A 359 -17.70 -7.14 -19.18
N LEU A 360 -17.47 -7.51 -20.43
CA LEU A 360 -16.56 -6.83 -21.35
C LEU A 360 -17.37 -5.92 -22.27
N ASN A 361 -17.19 -4.63 -22.06
CA ASN A 361 -17.68 -3.55 -22.90
C ASN A 361 -16.56 -2.52 -23.12
N THR A 362 -16.85 -1.43 -23.82
CA THR A 362 -15.87 -0.37 -24.10
C THR A 362 -15.23 0.20 -22.83
N ASP A 363 -15.98 0.28 -21.73
CA ASP A 363 -15.52 0.89 -20.48
C ASP A 363 -14.71 -0.08 -19.61
N THR A 364 -15.06 -1.36 -19.63
CA THR A 364 -14.45 -2.38 -18.78
C THR A 364 -13.29 -3.12 -19.44
N LEU A 365 -13.08 -2.94 -20.75
CA LEU A 365 -12.01 -3.60 -21.51
C LEU A 365 -10.61 -3.37 -20.90
N SER A 366 -10.41 -2.22 -20.28
CA SER A 366 -9.18 -1.84 -19.57
C SER A 366 -8.77 -2.82 -18.46
N ILE A 367 -9.68 -3.71 -18.03
CA ILE A 367 -9.31 -4.76 -17.09
C ILE A 367 -8.31 -5.75 -17.69
N LEU A 368 -8.36 -5.96 -19.00
CA LEU A 368 -7.47 -6.85 -19.75
C LEU A 368 -6.17 -6.16 -20.20
N ASP A 369 -5.94 -4.91 -19.79
CA ASP A 369 -4.68 -4.23 -20.12
C ASP A 369 -3.48 -4.86 -19.38
N ALA A 370 -2.33 -4.88 -20.07
CA ALA A 370 -1.08 -5.47 -19.57
C ALA A 370 -0.58 -4.84 -18.26
N GLN A 371 -1.00 -3.62 -17.94
CA GLN A 371 -0.59 -2.89 -16.73
C GLN A 371 -1.58 -3.03 -15.55
N ASN A 372 -2.59 -3.91 -15.64
CA ASN A 372 -3.58 -4.05 -14.57
C ASN A 372 -2.98 -4.73 -13.32
N SER A 373 -2.79 -3.96 -12.25
CA SER A 373 -2.19 -4.43 -11.00
C SER A 373 -3.01 -5.51 -10.27
N ILE A 374 -4.35 -5.50 -10.42
CA ILE A 374 -5.22 -6.53 -9.85
C ILE A 374 -4.96 -7.86 -10.57
N MET A 375 -4.90 -7.83 -11.90
CA MET A 375 -4.70 -9.05 -12.69
C MET A 375 -3.30 -9.64 -12.51
N ASN A 376 -2.28 -8.79 -12.39
CA ASN A 376 -0.93 -9.23 -12.06
C ASN A 376 -0.85 -9.91 -10.68
N MET A 377 -1.58 -9.39 -9.69
CA MET A 377 -1.69 -10.03 -8.37
C MET A 377 -2.43 -11.36 -8.43
N GLN A 378 -3.52 -11.45 -9.20
CA GLN A 378 -4.26 -12.71 -9.37
C GLN A 378 -3.36 -13.77 -10.03
N LEU A 379 -2.62 -13.39 -11.07
CA LEU A 379 -1.63 -14.25 -11.72
C LEU A 379 -0.54 -14.71 -10.75
N SER A 380 0.00 -13.81 -9.91
CA SER A 380 1.03 -14.22 -8.94
C SER A 380 0.48 -15.22 -7.92
N LEU A 381 -0.75 -15.00 -7.42
CA LEU A 381 -1.40 -15.92 -6.48
C LEU A 381 -1.69 -17.29 -7.10
N VAL A 382 -2.06 -17.34 -8.38
CA VAL A 382 -2.25 -18.59 -9.14
C VAL A 382 -0.93 -19.31 -9.33
N LYS A 383 0.14 -18.61 -9.73
CA LYS A 383 1.50 -19.16 -9.88
C LYS A 383 2.06 -19.71 -8.57
N GLU A 384 1.80 -19.03 -7.47
CA GLU A 384 2.14 -19.48 -6.12
C GLU A 384 1.26 -20.65 -5.62
N LYS A 385 0.33 -21.16 -6.44
CA LYS A 385 -0.64 -22.21 -6.11
C LYS A 385 -1.55 -21.89 -4.92
N LYS A 386 -1.71 -20.59 -4.58
CA LYS A 386 -2.56 -20.11 -3.49
C LYS A 386 -3.99 -19.81 -3.94
N LEU A 387 -4.22 -19.65 -5.25
CA LEU A 387 -5.51 -19.36 -5.82
C LEU A 387 -5.77 -20.28 -7.02
N THR A 388 -6.94 -20.90 -7.07
CA THR A 388 -7.52 -21.45 -8.31
C THR A 388 -8.59 -20.48 -8.78
N LEU A 389 -8.42 -19.97 -10.00
CA LEU A 389 -9.23 -18.87 -10.52
C LEU A 389 -9.94 -19.29 -11.82
N SER A 390 -11.23 -18.99 -11.90
CA SER A 390 -12.01 -19.06 -13.13
C SER A 390 -12.53 -17.68 -13.51
N TYR A 391 -12.34 -17.29 -14.77
CA TYR A 391 -12.96 -16.13 -15.38
C TYR A 391 -14.12 -16.54 -16.27
N LEU A 392 -15.22 -15.82 -16.09
CA LEU A 392 -16.37 -15.85 -16.96
C LEU A 392 -16.55 -14.47 -17.58
N PHE A 393 -16.25 -14.32 -18.86
CA PHE A 393 -16.42 -13.05 -19.57
C PHE A 393 -17.74 -13.05 -20.34
N ILE A 394 -18.59 -12.08 -20.03
CA ILE A 394 -19.77 -11.75 -20.82
C ILE A 394 -19.34 -10.70 -21.83
N ILE A 395 -19.42 -11.03 -23.12
CA ILE A 395 -19.01 -10.15 -24.21
C ILE A 395 -20.25 -9.44 -24.74
N GLU A 396 -20.30 -8.12 -24.56
CA GLU A 396 -21.41 -7.30 -25.05
C GLU A 396 -21.41 -7.21 -26.59
N ASP A 397 -20.23 -7.02 -27.17
CA ASP A 397 -20.00 -6.98 -28.61
C ASP A 397 -18.76 -7.81 -28.97
N ILE A 398 -18.92 -8.75 -29.91
CA ILE A 398 -17.83 -9.61 -30.40
C ILE A 398 -16.69 -8.79 -31.02
N SER A 399 -16.99 -7.61 -31.58
CA SER A 399 -15.99 -6.69 -32.13
C SER A 399 -14.93 -6.24 -31.11
N LEU A 400 -15.24 -6.33 -29.80
CA LEU A 400 -14.32 -6.00 -28.72
C LEU A 400 -13.16 -7.01 -28.59
N LEU A 401 -13.32 -8.23 -29.12
CA LEU A 401 -12.27 -9.26 -29.17
C LEU A 401 -11.30 -9.02 -30.33
N ASN A 402 -10.51 -7.96 -30.24
CA ASN A 402 -9.36 -7.79 -31.14
C ASN A 402 -8.22 -8.78 -30.80
N GLU A 403 -7.24 -8.89 -31.69
CA GLU A 403 -6.09 -9.79 -31.56
C GLU A 403 -5.36 -9.63 -30.21
N ARG A 404 -5.13 -8.38 -29.77
CA ARG A 404 -4.50 -8.08 -28.47
C ARG A 404 -5.29 -8.64 -27.29
N ILE A 405 -6.63 -8.52 -27.31
CA ILE A 405 -7.48 -9.04 -26.24
C ILE A 405 -7.47 -10.57 -26.26
N ILE A 406 -7.56 -11.19 -27.44
CA ILE A 406 -7.51 -12.64 -27.61
C ILE A 406 -6.17 -13.21 -27.11
N GLU A 407 -5.04 -12.61 -27.52
CA GLU A 407 -3.71 -12.95 -27.01
C GLU A 407 -3.64 -12.86 -25.49
N LYS A 408 -4.27 -11.84 -24.91
CA LYS A 408 -4.30 -11.69 -23.45
C LYS A 408 -5.10 -12.79 -22.77
N LEU A 409 -6.25 -13.17 -23.32
CA LEU A 409 -7.05 -14.26 -22.79
C LEU A 409 -6.27 -15.59 -22.86
N HIS A 410 -5.62 -15.90 -23.99
CA HIS A 410 -4.75 -17.07 -24.09
C HIS A 410 -3.59 -17.02 -23.10
N TYR A 411 -2.93 -15.87 -22.93
CA TYR A 411 -1.88 -15.70 -21.92
C TYR A 411 -2.38 -16.04 -20.51
N LEU A 412 -3.59 -15.61 -20.14
CA LEU A 412 -4.17 -15.92 -18.83
C LEU A 412 -4.46 -17.44 -18.71
N GLU A 413 -4.98 -18.07 -19.76
CA GLU A 413 -5.26 -19.51 -19.81
C GLU A 413 -3.99 -20.35 -19.67
N GLU A 414 -2.92 -20.01 -20.41
CA GLU A 414 -1.59 -20.62 -20.30
C GLU A 414 -1.00 -20.51 -18.89
N ASN A 415 -1.40 -19.48 -18.12
CA ASN A 415 -0.97 -19.27 -16.75
C ASN A 415 -1.91 -19.94 -15.71
N ASN A 416 -2.64 -20.98 -16.11
CA ASN A 416 -3.54 -21.81 -15.28
C ASN A 416 -4.77 -21.08 -14.72
N ILE A 417 -5.26 -20.06 -15.42
CA ILE A 417 -6.56 -19.45 -15.14
C ILE A 417 -7.58 -20.05 -16.09
N SER A 418 -8.67 -20.64 -15.59
CA SER A 418 -9.73 -21.16 -16.46
C SER A 418 -10.54 -19.99 -17.03
N ILE A 419 -10.80 -19.98 -18.34
CA ILE A 419 -11.54 -18.88 -18.98
C ILE A 419 -12.68 -19.45 -19.82
N LYS A 420 -13.87 -18.87 -19.65
CA LYS A 420 -15.05 -19.12 -20.48
C LYS A 420 -15.67 -17.80 -20.95
N LEU A 421 -16.28 -17.84 -22.13
CA LEU A 421 -16.86 -16.68 -22.81
C LEU A 421 -18.34 -16.95 -23.13
N THR A 422 -19.19 -15.92 -23.00
CA THR A 422 -20.60 -15.94 -23.41
C THR A 422 -21.02 -14.57 -23.96
N THR A 423 -22.02 -14.53 -24.85
CA THR A 423 -22.63 -13.28 -25.34
C THR A 423 -23.98 -12.97 -24.65
N ASN A 424 -24.32 -13.68 -23.59
CA ASN A 424 -25.61 -13.51 -22.92
C ASN A 424 -25.70 -12.16 -22.19
N SER A 425 -26.52 -11.25 -22.71
CA SER A 425 -26.70 -9.89 -22.19
C SER A 425 -27.67 -9.77 -21.01
N ARG A 426 -28.33 -10.86 -20.59
CA ARG A 426 -29.38 -10.85 -19.55
C ARG A 426 -28.88 -10.44 -18.16
N SER A 427 -27.58 -10.60 -17.89
CA SER A 427 -27.05 -10.26 -16.56
C SER A 427 -27.20 -8.77 -16.27
N ILE A 428 -27.69 -8.44 -15.09
CA ILE A 428 -27.73 -7.04 -14.59
C ILE A 428 -26.40 -6.62 -13.96
N TYR A 429 -25.46 -7.55 -13.83
CA TYR A 429 -24.16 -7.34 -13.20
C TYR A 429 -23.08 -7.04 -14.24
N SER A 430 -22.21 -6.08 -13.92
CA SER A 430 -20.98 -5.82 -14.66
C SER A 430 -19.79 -6.59 -14.07
N LYS A 431 -19.88 -6.98 -12.80
CA LYS A 431 -18.87 -7.77 -12.11
C LYS A 431 -19.47 -8.60 -10.99
N ILE A 432 -19.00 -9.84 -10.82
CA ILE A 432 -19.25 -10.65 -9.63
C ILE A 432 -17.94 -11.38 -9.28
N LEU A 433 -17.57 -11.41 -8.00
CA LEU A 433 -16.51 -12.23 -7.43
C LEU A 433 -17.13 -13.10 -6.34
N ILE A 434 -17.08 -14.41 -6.54
CA ILE A 434 -17.51 -15.43 -5.57
C ILE A 434 -16.31 -16.26 -5.16
N ILE A 435 -16.20 -16.55 -3.88
CA ILE A 435 -15.15 -17.39 -3.31
C ILE A 435 -15.85 -18.54 -2.58
N GLU A 436 -15.59 -19.77 -3.01
CA GLU A 436 -16.36 -20.96 -2.63
C GLU A 436 -16.47 -21.18 -1.11
N ASN A 437 -15.41 -20.84 -0.36
CA ASN A 437 -15.31 -21.09 1.09
C ASN A 437 -15.28 -19.80 1.92
N LYS A 438 -15.95 -18.74 1.47
CA LYS A 438 -16.03 -17.46 2.19
C LYS A 438 -17.47 -16.96 2.28
N ASN A 439 -17.76 -16.33 3.42
CA ASN A 439 -19.07 -15.76 3.71
C ASN A 439 -19.18 -14.33 3.15
N PHE A 440 -18.60 -14.07 1.97
CA PHE A 440 -18.77 -12.79 1.30
C PHE A 440 -18.61 -12.91 -0.21
N ALA A 441 -19.25 -12.01 -0.93
CA ALA A 441 -19.08 -11.81 -2.37
C ALA A 441 -18.87 -10.31 -2.68
N ILE A 442 -18.27 -10.02 -3.83
CA ILE A 442 -18.12 -8.65 -4.33
C ILE A 442 -18.83 -8.55 -5.67
N TYR A 443 -19.71 -7.57 -5.85
CA TYR A 443 -20.43 -7.41 -7.11
C TYR A 443 -20.53 -5.94 -7.52
N LYS A 444 -20.89 -5.70 -8.79
CA LYS A 444 -21.20 -4.38 -9.33
C LYS A 444 -22.33 -4.52 -10.34
N ARG A 445 -23.35 -3.67 -10.28
CA ARG A 445 -24.42 -3.65 -11.30
C ARG A 445 -24.01 -2.81 -12.52
N LYS A 446 -24.61 -3.06 -13.69
CA LYS A 446 -24.25 -2.37 -14.95
C LYS A 446 -24.40 -0.84 -14.87
N ASN A 447 -25.41 -0.34 -14.16
CA ASN A 447 -25.76 1.09 -14.12
C ASN A 447 -25.17 1.85 -12.90
N GLU A 448 -24.37 1.18 -12.07
CA GLU A 448 -23.75 1.82 -10.90
C GLU A 448 -22.43 2.49 -11.30
N GLN A 449 -22.36 3.82 -11.22
CA GLN A 449 -21.22 4.56 -11.74
C GLN A 449 -19.94 4.34 -10.90
N ASN A 450 -20.01 4.16 -9.57
CA ASN A 450 -18.80 4.24 -8.75
C ASN A 450 -18.52 3.12 -7.74
N ASP A 451 -19.51 2.36 -7.30
CA ASP A 451 -19.30 1.45 -6.18
C ASP A 451 -19.18 -0.02 -6.61
N ASN A 452 -18.15 -0.71 -6.12
CA ASN A 452 -18.28 -2.17 -5.96
C ASN A 452 -19.01 -2.39 -4.65
N HIS A 453 -19.95 -3.30 -4.60
CA HIS A 453 -20.63 -3.70 -3.39
C HIS A 453 -19.96 -4.95 -2.82
N VAL A 454 -19.80 -4.98 -1.50
CA VAL A 454 -19.47 -6.19 -0.76
C VAL A 454 -20.70 -6.65 -0.03
N THR A 455 -21.02 -7.93 -0.16
CA THR A 455 -22.12 -8.57 0.57
C THR A 455 -21.61 -9.67 1.48
N LYS A 456 -22.15 -9.76 2.69
CA LYS A 456 -22.03 -10.87 3.64
C LYS A 456 -23.36 -11.63 3.80
N SER A 457 -24.43 -11.18 3.14
CA SER A 457 -25.75 -11.80 3.20
C SER A 457 -25.71 -13.15 2.50
N ALA A 458 -26.04 -14.23 3.23
CA ALA A 458 -26.07 -15.58 2.67
C ALA A 458 -27.00 -15.67 1.45
N ASN A 459 -28.21 -15.08 1.53
CA ASN A 459 -29.15 -15.01 0.41
C ASN A 459 -28.56 -14.27 -0.80
N SER A 460 -27.92 -13.13 -0.58
CA SER A 460 -27.34 -12.35 -1.69
C SER A 460 -26.19 -13.10 -2.35
N ILE A 461 -25.34 -13.76 -1.56
CA ILE A 461 -24.24 -14.60 -2.06
C ILE A 461 -24.80 -15.77 -2.88
N GLU A 462 -25.85 -16.43 -2.39
CA GLU A 462 -26.49 -17.55 -3.08
C GLU A 462 -27.11 -17.12 -4.43
N LEU A 463 -27.83 -15.99 -4.46
CA LEU A 463 -28.39 -15.43 -5.69
C LEU A 463 -27.32 -15.07 -6.73
N LEU A 464 -26.21 -14.47 -6.28
CA LEU A 464 -25.06 -14.21 -7.15
C LEU A 464 -24.43 -15.51 -7.65
N GLY A 465 -24.39 -16.55 -6.80
CA GLY A 465 -23.96 -17.90 -7.16
C GLY A 465 -24.78 -18.50 -8.28
N TYR A 466 -26.11 -18.48 -8.15
CA TYR A 466 -27.01 -18.98 -9.19
C TYR A 466 -26.86 -18.24 -10.52
N GLU A 467 -26.68 -16.92 -10.48
CA GLU A 467 -26.42 -16.12 -11.67
C GLU A 467 -25.13 -16.56 -12.38
N VAL A 468 -24.04 -16.74 -11.62
CA VAL A 468 -22.75 -17.20 -12.17
C VAL A 468 -22.88 -18.62 -12.74
N GLU A 469 -23.52 -19.54 -12.03
CA GLU A 469 -23.72 -20.92 -12.51
C GLU A 469 -24.59 -20.99 -13.77
N ALA A 470 -25.65 -20.18 -13.85
CA ALA A 470 -26.51 -20.11 -15.01
C ALA A 470 -25.74 -19.65 -16.25
N LEU A 471 -24.94 -18.58 -16.11
CA LEU A 471 -24.12 -18.06 -17.20
C LEU A 471 -22.96 -19.01 -17.55
N GLU A 472 -22.39 -19.71 -16.58
CA GLU A 472 -21.32 -20.68 -16.80
C GLU A 472 -21.78 -21.87 -17.65
N LYS A 473 -23.04 -22.31 -17.51
CA LYS A 473 -23.63 -23.39 -18.33
C LYS A 473 -23.72 -23.04 -19.81
N GLU A 474 -23.89 -21.77 -20.14
CA GLU A 474 -23.96 -21.28 -21.51
C GLU A 474 -22.59 -20.88 -22.08
N ALA A 475 -21.63 -20.64 -21.20
CA ALA A 475 -20.31 -20.18 -21.57
C ALA A 475 -19.43 -21.32 -22.11
N ILE A 476 -18.63 -20.98 -23.11
CA ILE A 476 -17.76 -21.93 -23.82
C ILE A 476 -16.28 -21.51 -23.70
N PRO A 477 -15.32 -22.46 -23.80
CA PRO A 477 -13.90 -22.14 -23.80
C PRO A 477 -13.50 -21.18 -24.93
N ILE A 478 -12.35 -20.50 -24.78
CA ILE A 478 -11.87 -19.49 -25.73
C ILE A 478 -11.86 -20.03 -27.17
N GLN A 479 -11.21 -21.18 -27.40
CA GLN A 479 -11.11 -21.75 -28.75
C GLN A 479 -12.47 -22.04 -29.37
N ALA A 480 -13.37 -22.70 -28.62
CA ALA A 480 -14.71 -23.00 -29.09
C ALA A 480 -15.54 -21.73 -29.37
N PHE A 481 -15.32 -20.67 -28.59
CA PHE A 481 -15.95 -19.37 -28.84
C PHE A 481 -15.44 -18.73 -30.12
N LEU A 482 -14.12 -18.75 -30.36
CA LEU A 482 -13.52 -18.20 -31.57
C LEU A 482 -13.97 -18.98 -32.81
N ASP A 483 -13.97 -20.31 -32.77
CA ASP A 483 -14.41 -21.16 -33.88
C ASP A 483 -15.88 -20.92 -34.25
N LYS A 484 -16.73 -20.67 -33.23
CA LYS A 484 -18.15 -20.38 -33.41
C LYS A 484 -18.40 -19.02 -34.06
N ASN A 485 -17.64 -17.99 -33.65
CA ASN A 485 -17.92 -16.60 -34.04
C ASN A 485 -17.04 -16.09 -35.19
N TYR A 486 -15.91 -16.73 -35.48
CA TYR A 486 -14.98 -16.40 -36.57
C TYR A 486 -14.82 -17.59 -37.56
N PRO A 487 -15.87 -17.95 -38.30
CA PRO A 487 -15.88 -19.14 -39.16
C PRO A 487 -14.88 -19.08 -40.33
N LEU A 488 -14.37 -17.89 -40.67
CA LEU A 488 -13.35 -17.71 -41.70
C LEU A 488 -11.92 -17.96 -41.20
N ASN A 489 -11.68 -18.17 -39.89
CA ASN A 489 -10.32 -18.36 -39.38
C ASN A 489 -9.60 -19.53 -40.07
N GLY A 490 -8.34 -19.32 -40.43
CA GLY A 490 -7.46 -20.32 -41.06
C GLY A 490 -7.14 -20.01 -42.53
N CYS A 491 -6.63 -21.03 -43.22
CA CYS A 491 -6.19 -20.93 -44.61
C CYS A 491 -7.35 -21.12 -45.60
N TRP A 492 -7.41 -20.26 -46.60
CA TRP A 492 -8.36 -20.28 -47.70
C TRP A 492 -7.67 -20.06 -49.03
N TYR A 493 -8.10 -20.81 -50.04
CA TYR A 493 -7.70 -20.63 -51.43
C TYR A 493 -8.78 -19.84 -52.15
N HIS A 494 -8.42 -18.67 -52.63
CA HIS A 494 -9.26 -17.83 -53.46
C HIS A 494 -8.88 -18.00 -54.92
N TYR A 495 -9.88 -18.21 -55.77
CA TYR A 495 -9.74 -18.33 -57.21
C TYR A 495 -10.62 -17.32 -57.91
N ALA A 496 -10.07 -16.57 -58.86
CA ALA A 496 -10.82 -15.63 -59.68
C ALA A 496 -10.22 -15.52 -61.09
N PHE A 497 -11.07 -15.24 -62.08
CA PHE A 497 -10.60 -14.88 -63.41
C PHE A 497 -10.01 -13.47 -63.43
N SER A 498 -9.03 -13.27 -64.30
CA SER A 498 -8.32 -12.01 -64.45
C SER A 498 -9.17 -10.94 -65.14
N SER A 499 -10.24 -11.29 -65.85
CA SER A 499 -11.18 -10.31 -66.40
C SER A 499 -12.57 -10.88 -66.67
N LYS A 500 -13.54 -10.00 -66.93
CA LYS A 500 -14.88 -10.40 -67.39
C LYS A 500 -14.86 -11.01 -68.80
N LYS A 501 -13.82 -10.79 -69.61
CA LYS A 501 -13.78 -11.27 -71.01
C LYS A 501 -12.84 -12.47 -71.19
N ASP A 502 -11.87 -12.63 -70.30
CA ASP A 502 -10.87 -13.69 -70.35
C ASP A 502 -11.20 -14.78 -69.32
N THR A 503 -11.70 -15.92 -69.83
CA THR A 503 -11.97 -17.13 -69.05
C THR A 503 -10.91 -18.23 -69.30
N SER A 504 -9.79 -17.87 -69.95
CA SER A 504 -8.73 -18.81 -70.30
C SER A 504 -7.72 -19.01 -69.16
N SER A 505 -7.56 -18.02 -68.28
CA SER A 505 -6.62 -18.07 -67.15
C SER A 505 -7.25 -17.54 -65.86
N PHE A 506 -6.93 -18.19 -64.73
CA PHE A 506 -7.37 -17.80 -63.39
C PHE A 506 -6.20 -17.63 -62.44
N HIS A 507 -6.37 -16.79 -61.42
CA HIS A 507 -5.40 -16.59 -60.36
C HIS A 507 -5.78 -17.37 -59.10
N GLU A 508 -4.76 -17.88 -58.40
CA GLU A 508 -4.86 -18.44 -57.06
C GLU A 508 -4.24 -17.45 -56.08
N THR A 509 -4.96 -17.15 -55.00
CA THR A 509 -4.46 -16.35 -53.87
C THR A 509 -4.72 -17.12 -52.58
N ILE A 510 -3.72 -17.20 -51.70
CA ILE A 510 -3.86 -17.90 -50.43
C ILE A 510 -4.11 -16.87 -49.33
N PHE A 511 -5.28 -16.92 -48.71
CA PHE A 511 -5.66 -16.08 -47.59
C PHE A 511 -5.47 -16.85 -46.29
N ASN A 512 -4.59 -16.36 -45.42
CA ASN A 512 -4.53 -16.78 -44.02
C ASN A 512 -5.30 -15.77 -43.19
N ILE A 513 -6.51 -16.13 -42.79
CA ILE A 513 -7.42 -15.27 -42.03
C ILE A 513 -7.26 -15.55 -40.53
N ASN A 514 -7.12 -14.48 -39.75
CA ASN A 514 -7.08 -14.51 -38.30
C ASN A 514 -8.02 -13.44 -37.72
N ASN A 515 -9.22 -13.85 -37.33
CA ASN A 515 -10.29 -13.01 -36.80
C ASN A 515 -10.66 -11.88 -37.77
N TYR A 516 -10.29 -10.63 -37.44
CA TYR A 516 -10.56 -9.44 -38.23
C TYR A 516 -9.41 -9.02 -39.17
N SER A 517 -8.35 -9.82 -39.27
CA SER A 517 -7.22 -9.55 -40.15
C SER A 517 -6.92 -10.74 -41.05
N PHE A 518 -6.17 -10.50 -42.12
CA PHE A 518 -5.67 -11.58 -42.96
C PHE A 518 -4.33 -11.22 -43.59
N THR A 519 -3.60 -12.25 -43.97
CA THR A 519 -2.43 -12.17 -44.86
C THR A 519 -2.73 -12.93 -46.15
N ALA A 520 -2.78 -12.22 -47.27
CA ALA A 520 -2.96 -12.78 -48.60
C ALA A 520 -1.60 -12.96 -49.28
N SER A 521 -1.29 -14.19 -49.69
CA SER A 521 -0.08 -14.54 -50.44
C SER A 521 -0.39 -14.61 -51.94
N TYR A 522 0.20 -13.70 -52.69
CA TYR A 522 0.18 -13.63 -54.14
C TYR A 522 1.52 -14.13 -54.72
N PRO A 523 1.59 -14.48 -56.01
CA PRO A 523 2.84 -14.89 -56.65
C PRO A 523 3.98 -13.87 -56.53
N LYS A 524 3.68 -12.56 -56.45
CA LYS A 524 4.68 -11.48 -56.33
C LYS A 524 4.83 -10.88 -54.93
N GLY A 525 4.16 -11.43 -53.91
CA GLY A 525 4.35 -10.96 -52.54
C GLY A 525 3.16 -11.19 -51.62
N GLN A 526 3.30 -10.75 -50.37
CA GLN A 526 2.24 -10.80 -49.37
C GLN A 526 1.62 -9.43 -49.14
N ARG A 527 0.31 -9.41 -48.93
CA ARG A 527 -0.44 -8.22 -48.51
C ARG A 527 -1.24 -8.54 -47.27
N THR A 528 -1.39 -7.56 -46.39
CA THR A 528 -2.28 -7.66 -45.24
C THR A 528 -3.55 -6.86 -45.51
N GLY A 529 -4.63 -7.22 -44.83
CA GLY A 529 -5.86 -6.47 -44.87
C GLY A 529 -6.74 -6.76 -43.66
N SER A 530 -7.96 -6.25 -43.70
CA SER A 530 -8.93 -6.35 -42.60
C SER A 530 -10.23 -6.99 -43.05
N ILE A 531 -10.97 -7.54 -42.10
CA ILE A 531 -12.27 -8.15 -42.30
C ILE A 531 -13.28 -7.35 -41.48
N LEU A 532 -14.34 -6.90 -42.15
CA LEU A 532 -15.49 -6.28 -41.51
C LEU A 532 -16.67 -7.25 -41.59
N GLN A 533 -17.34 -7.50 -40.46
CA GLN A 533 -18.53 -8.34 -40.42
C GLN A 533 -19.75 -7.49 -40.03
N THR A 534 -20.83 -7.66 -40.80
CA THR A 534 -22.17 -7.11 -40.56
C THR A 534 -23.13 -8.27 -40.32
N GLU A 535 -24.42 -8.03 -40.05
CA GLU A 535 -25.41 -9.12 -39.88
C GLU A 535 -25.55 -9.99 -41.14
N GLU A 536 -25.59 -9.35 -42.32
CA GLU A 536 -25.81 -10.06 -43.59
C GLU A 536 -24.52 -10.45 -44.32
N TYR A 537 -23.44 -9.68 -44.16
CA TYR A 537 -22.23 -9.80 -44.96
C TYR A 537 -20.94 -9.79 -44.15
N THR A 538 -19.96 -10.50 -44.67
CA THR A 538 -18.55 -10.33 -44.34
C THR A 538 -17.83 -9.69 -45.52
N LEU A 539 -17.05 -8.64 -45.26
CA LEU A 539 -16.26 -7.91 -46.23
C LEU A 539 -14.78 -8.12 -45.94
N ILE A 540 -14.04 -8.66 -46.90
CA ILE A 540 -12.58 -8.72 -46.86
C ILE A 540 -12.07 -7.49 -47.60
N LEU A 541 -11.44 -6.58 -46.86
CA LEU A 541 -10.99 -5.28 -47.32
C LEU A 541 -9.51 -5.37 -47.74
N LEU A 542 -9.26 -5.14 -49.02
CA LEU A 542 -7.95 -5.02 -49.66
C LEU A 542 -7.75 -3.55 -50.07
N GLU A 543 -6.50 -3.16 -50.34
CA GLU A 543 -6.12 -1.77 -50.67
C GLU A 543 -6.92 -1.15 -51.83
N HIS A 544 -7.24 -1.95 -52.84
CA HIS A 544 -7.99 -1.51 -54.03
C HIS A 544 -9.19 -2.41 -54.37
N SER A 545 -9.59 -3.28 -53.43
CA SER A 545 -10.75 -4.15 -53.66
C SER A 545 -11.44 -4.56 -52.37
N VAL A 546 -12.71 -4.94 -52.48
CA VAL A 546 -13.51 -5.50 -51.40
C VAL A 546 -14.09 -6.81 -51.90
N ILE A 547 -13.83 -7.89 -51.17
CA ILE A 547 -14.49 -9.17 -51.40
C ILE A 547 -15.69 -9.22 -50.47
N ARG A 548 -16.89 -9.34 -51.02
CA ARG A 548 -18.15 -9.46 -50.29
C ARG A 548 -18.60 -10.90 -50.25
N LEU A 549 -18.92 -11.36 -49.04
CA LEU A 549 -19.40 -12.69 -48.72
C LEU A 549 -20.74 -12.58 -48.00
N HIS A 550 -21.71 -13.43 -48.33
CA HIS A 550 -22.92 -13.56 -47.53
C HIS A 550 -22.67 -14.47 -46.32
N ASN A 551 -23.11 -14.03 -45.14
CA ASN A 551 -22.86 -14.73 -43.89
C ASN A 551 -23.44 -16.15 -43.84
N ILE A 552 -24.51 -16.41 -44.59
CA ILE A 552 -25.15 -17.73 -44.69
C ILE A 552 -24.20 -18.82 -45.21
N PHE A 553 -23.19 -18.46 -46.01
CA PHE A 553 -22.27 -19.40 -46.63
C PHE A 553 -20.96 -19.62 -45.83
N LEU A 554 -20.73 -18.90 -44.74
CA LEU A 554 -19.44 -18.91 -44.04
C LEU A 554 -19.08 -20.27 -43.41
N LYS A 555 -20.06 -21.14 -43.18
CA LYS A 555 -19.86 -22.50 -42.67
C LYS A 555 -19.55 -23.52 -43.77
N GLU A 556 -19.69 -23.14 -45.03
CA GLU A 556 -19.40 -24.03 -46.15
C GLU A 556 -17.89 -24.11 -46.40
N ASN A 557 -17.43 -25.30 -46.79
CA ASN A 557 -16.02 -25.49 -47.14
C ASN A 557 -15.63 -24.78 -48.44
N ARG A 558 -16.63 -24.37 -49.24
CA ARG A 558 -16.49 -23.69 -50.52
C ARG A 558 -17.69 -22.80 -50.77
N PHE A 559 -17.47 -21.57 -51.21
CA PHE A 559 -18.56 -20.66 -51.56
C PHE A 559 -18.10 -19.61 -52.58
N TYR A 560 -19.07 -19.06 -53.31
CA TYR A 560 -18.84 -18.02 -54.29
C TYR A 560 -18.79 -16.65 -53.63
N VAL A 561 -17.96 -15.76 -54.17
CA VAL A 561 -17.78 -14.40 -53.67
C VAL A 561 -17.91 -13.37 -54.78
N SER A 562 -18.35 -12.18 -54.39
CA SER A 562 -18.33 -11.01 -55.27
C SER A 562 -17.11 -10.16 -54.92
N ILE A 563 -16.42 -9.64 -55.93
CA ILE A 563 -15.23 -8.81 -55.77
C ILE A 563 -15.51 -7.47 -56.43
N ILE A 564 -15.43 -6.40 -55.66
CA ILE A 564 -15.54 -5.02 -56.16
C ILE A 564 -14.13 -4.45 -56.14
N GLY A 565 -13.59 -4.03 -57.27
CA GLY A 565 -12.25 -3.45 -57.36
C GLY A 565 -12.20 -2.26 -58.30
N LYS A 566 -11.04 -1.61 -58.40
CA LYS A 566 -10.79 -0.54 -59.37
C LYS A 566 -9.92 -1.01 -60.52
N GLU A 567 -10.27 -0.58 -61.72
CA GLU A 567 -9.42 -0.73 -62.91
C GLU A 567 -8.15 0.12 -62.76
N ILE A 568 -6.99 -0.46 -63.09
CA ILE A 568 -5.71 0.25 -63.12
C ILE A 568 -5.59 0.92 -64.50
N GLY A 569 -5.93 2.21 -64.56
CA GLY A 569 -5.89 3.03 -65.77
C GLY A 569 -6.35 4.47 -65.51
N ILE A 570 -6.27 5.34 -66.52
CA ILE A 570 -6.53 6.80 -66.43
C ILE A 570 -7.91 7.13 -65.81
N HIS A 571 -8.88 6.23 -65.92
CA HIS A 571 -10.27 6.46 -65.52
C HIS A 571 -10.69 5.84 -64.19
N HIS A 572 -9.86 5.01 -63.54
CA HIS A 572 -10.13 4.35 -62.25
C HIS A 572 -11.58 3.85 -62.05
N LYS A 573 -12.14 3.18 -63.08
CA LYS A 573 -13.53 2.71 -63.02
C LYS A 573 -13.67 1.56 -62.03
N ASP A 574 -14.81 1.53 -61.34
CA ASP A 574 -15.16 0.39 -60.51
C ASP A 574 -15.48 -0.84 -61.39
N VAL A 575 -15.12 -2.03 -60.93
CA VAL A 575 -15.30 -3.31 -61.62
C VAL A 575 -15.89 -4.33 -60.66
N LEU A 576 -16.94 -5.04 -61.11
CA LEU A 576 -17.49 -6.18 -60.39
C LEU A 576 -17.01 -7.49 -61.03
N LEU A 577 -16.39 -8.34 -60.22
CA LEU A 577 -15.95 -9.69 -60.58
C LEU A 577 -16.54 -10.72 -59.61
N PHE A 578 -16.29 -11.98 -59.94
CA PHE A 578 -16.67 -13.12 -59.13
C PHE A 578 -15.48 -14.03 -58.89
N GLY A 579 -15.47 -14.65 -57.72
CA GLY A 579 -14.47 -15.61 -57.32
C GLY A 579 -15.07 -16.79 -56.56
N LEU A 580 -14.19 -17.71 -56.19
CA LEU A 580 -14.48 -18.88 -55.40
C LEU A 580 -13.50 -18.93 -54.23
N PHE A 581 -14.01 -19.09 -53.02
CA PHE A 581 -13.21 -19.44 -51.85
C PHE A 581 -13.34 -20.94 -51.58
N SER A 582 -12.25 -21.56 -51.16
CA SER A 582 -12.20 -22.98 -50.80
C SER A 582 -11.22 -23.22 -49.64
N ARG A 583 -11.62 -24.06 -48.67
CA ARG A 583 -10.72 -24.53 -47.60
C ARG A 583 -9.62 -25.47 -48.10
N THR A 584 -9.88 -26.20 -49.19
CA THR A 584 -8.94 -27.15 -49.79
C THR A 584 -8.48 -26.67 -51.15
N LYS A 585 -7.22 -26.90 -51.49
CA LYS A 585 -6.69 -26.59 -52.82
C LYS A 585 -7.41 -27.42 -53.89
N LEU A 586 -7.95 -26.76 -54.90
CA LEU A 586 -8.69 -27.39 -56.00
C LEU A 586 -7.77 -27.69 -57.19
N SER A 587 -8.11 -28.71 -57.99
CA SER A 587 -7.40 -28.98 -59.24
C SER A 587 -7.74 -27.93 -60.30
N LYS A 588 -6.84 -27.70 -61.26
CA LYS A 588 -7.05 -26.71 -62.34
C LYS A 588 -8.33 -26.94 -63.14
N GLU A 589 -8.69 -28.19 -63.37
CA GLU A 589 -9.90 -28.60 -64.10
C GLU A 589 -11.15 -28.25 -63.30
N GLN A 590 -11.17 -28.59 -62.00
CA GLN A 590 -12.28 -28.27 -61.10
C GLN A 590 -12.47 -26.77 -60.96
N THR A 591 -11.39 -26.02 -60.76
CA THR A 591 -11.45 -24.55 -60.65
C THR A 591 -11.97 -23.91 -61.93
N SER A 592 -11.47 -24.33 -63.09
CA SER A 592 -11.93 -23.81 -64.39
C SER A 592 -13.42 -24.06 -64.62
N LEU A 593 -13.91 -25.26 -64.29
CA LEU A 593 -15.30 -25.62 -64.44
C LEU A 593 -16.20 -24.78 -63.51
N LEU A 594 -15.84 -24.67 -62.23
CA LEU A 594 -16.60 -23.90 -61.25
C LEU A 594 -16.62 -22.42 -61.60
N LEU A 595 -15.48 -21.81 -61.93
CA LEU A 595 -15.44 -20.40 -62.30
C LEU A 595 -16.21 -20.09 -63.58
N LYS A 596 -16.14 -20.96 -64.61
CA LYS A 596 -16.95 -20.81 -65.84
C LYS A 596 -18.45 -20.88 -65.55
N SER A 597 -18.88 -21.76 -64.64
CA SER A 597 -20.29 -21.87 -64.25
C SER A 597 -20.83 -20.58 -63.61
N ILE A 598 -20.02 -19.88 -62.82
CA ILE A 598 -20.40 -18.57 -62.23
C ILE A 598 -20.47 -17.50 -63.31
N HIS A 599 -19.53 -17.54 -64.26
CA HIS A 599 -19.39 -16.57 -65.32
C HIS A 599 -20.56 -16.61 -66.32
N GLN A 600 -21.05 -17.82 -66.63
CA GLN A 600 -22.11 -18.09 -67.61
C GLN A 600 -23.55 -17.87 -67.11
N LYS A 601 -23.78 -17.75 -65.80
CA LYS A 601 -25.14 -17.56 -65.25
C LYS A 601 -25.64 -16.14 -65.45
N ASP A 602 -26.60 -15.87 -66.32
CA ASP A 602 -27.28 -14.57 -66.36
C ASP A 602 -28.17 -14.41 -65.11
N ASP A 603 -27.85 -13.44 -64.24
CA ASP A 603 -28.65 -12.97 -63.09
C ASP A 603 -29.19 -13.99 -62.07
N GLU A 604 -28.32 -14.50 -61.18
CA GLU A 604 -28.75 -15.06 -59.90
C GLU A 604 -28.66 -14.05 -58.75
N ALA A 605 -29.43 -14.27 -57.67
CA ALA A 605 -29.55 -13.41 -56.49
C ALA A 605 -28.23 -13.11 -55.73
N PHE A 606 -27.12 -13.76 -56.09
CA PHE A 606 -25.78 -13.47 -55.57
C PHE A 606 -25.04 -12.37 -56.37
N ARG A 607 -25.53 -12.00 -57.56
CA ARG A 607 -25.02 -10.86 -58.34
C ARG A 607 -25.63 -9.58 -57.79
N VAL A 608 -24.79 -8.62 -57.40
CA VAL A 608 -25.26 -7.27 -57.10
C VAL A 608 -26.00 -6.75 -58.33
N LYS A 609 -27.29 -6.38 -58.21
CA LYS A 609 -28.00 -5.62 -59.25
C LYS A 609 -27.29 -4.27 -59.40
N ILE A 610 -26.36 -4.19 -60.34
CA ILE A 610 -25.71 -2.95 -60.74
C ILE A 610 -26.45 -2.44 -61.98
N CYS A 611 -26.86 -1.17 -61.98
CA CYS A 611 -27.53 -0.53 -63.12
C CYS A 611 -26.81 -0.80 -64.45
N ASN A 612 -27.60 -0.99 -65.51
CA ASN A 612 -27.27 -1.49 -66.86
C ASN A 612 -26.15 -0.76 -67.65
N ASN A 613 -25.39 0.16 -67.05
CA ASN A 613 -24.34 0.96 -67.73
C ASN A 613 -22.90 0.55 -67.35
N PHE A 614 -22.69 -0.63 -66.76
CA PHE A 614 -21.36 -1.09 -66.34
C PHE A 614 -20.66 -1.92 -67.43
N ASP A 615 -19.89 -1.23 -68.26
CA ASP A 615 -18.89 -1.83 -69.16
C ASP A 615 -17.48 -1.67 -68.57
N SER A 616 -16.81 -2.78 -68.28
CA SER A 616 -15.38 -2.79 -67.96
C SER A 616 -14.69 -4.08 -68.43
N THR A 617 -13.49 -3.91 -68.97
CA THR A 617 -12.49 -4.93 -69.30
C THR A 617 -11.37 -4.78 -68.25
N LEU A 618 -10.71 -5.84 -67.78
CA LEU A 618 -9.67 -5.69 -66.75
C LEU A 618 -8.31 -5.33 -67.37
N ALA A 619 -7.56 -4.49 -66.68
CA ALA A 619 -6.10 -4.44 -66.74
C ALA A 619 -5.54 -5.09 -65.47
N TYR A 620 -4.65 -6.07 -65.69
CA TYR A 620 -3.57 -6.56 -64.82
C TYR A 620 -3.66 -6.27 -63.31
N PHE A 621 -3.62 -7.33 -62.49
CA PHE A 621 -3.08 -7.22 -61.13
C PHE A 621 -1.67 -6.63 -61.26
N ASP A 622 -1.48 -5.36 -60.87
CA ASP A 622 -0.19 -4.72 -61.11
C ASP A 622 0.90 -5.52 -60.43
N MET A 623 1.76 -6.03 -61.29
CA MET A 623 2.98 -6.60 -60.87
C MET A 623 4.18 -5.96 -61.59
N ASP A 624 3.93 -4.92 -62.38
CA ASP A 624 4.80 -3.95 -63.04
C ASP A 624 5.06 -2.64 -62.28
N ASN A 625 5.88 -2.61 -61.22
CA ASN A 625 6.49 -1.34 -60.79
C ASN A 625 7.92 -1.52 -60.27
N ASP A 626 8.81 -1.86 -61.21
CA ASP A 626 10.10 -1.18 -61.32
C ASP A 626 10.03 -0.35 -62.61
N THR A 627 9.82 0.96 -62.47
CA THR A 627 10.53 2.04 -63.19
C THR A 627 9.76 3.35 -63.06
N LEU A 628 10.24 4.22 -62.18
CA LEU A 628 10.52 5.63 -62.48
C LEU A 628 11.33 6.21 -61.31
N THR A 629 12.45 6.83 -61.69
CA THR A 629 13.39 7.62 -60.88
C THR A 629 12.78 8.51 -59.81
#